data_AF-A0A7Y2FAZ8-F1
#
_entry.id   AF-A0A7Y2FAZ8-F1
#
_cell.length_a   1.000
_cell.length_b   1.000
_cell.length_c   1.000
_cell.angle_alpha   90.00
_cell.angle_beta   90.00
_cell.angle_gamma   90.00
#
_symmetry.space_group_name_H-M   'P 1'
#
loop_
_entity.id
_entity.type
_entity.pdbx_description
1 polymer ?
#
loop_
_entity_poly.entity_id
_entity_poly.type
_entity_poly.pdbx_seq_one_letter_code
_entity_poly.pdbx_strand_id
1 'polypeptide(L)' 'IEAHEVHMKENDFFASKRQEQNKYWFFQTTEDLLKQQFYQQATIKKELPPLMKKVEENAISPFRAAERLLNLYRQGLK' A
#
# COMPACT_ATOMS: atom_id res chain seq x y z
N ILE A 1 -48.81 -3.03 5.76
CA ILE A 1 -47.73 -2.58 6.67
C ILE A 1 -46.39 -3.29 6.37
N GLU A 2 -46.33 -4.23 5.41
CA GLU A 2 -45.11 -5.02 5.13
C GLU A 2 -44.06 -4.37 4.20
N ALA A 3 -44.30 -3.17 3.67
CA ALA A 3 -43.38 -2.55 2.71
C ALA A 3 -42.21 -1.73 3.35
N HIS A 4 -42.25 -1.47 4.65
CA HIS A 4 -41.26 -0.59 5.31
C HIS A 4 -40.08 -1.32 5.95
N GLU A 5 -40.19 -2.63 6.25
CA GLU A 5 -39.11 -3.36 6.91
C GLU A 5 -38.00 -3.81 5.96
N VAL A 6 -38.32 -4.04 4.68
CA VAL A 6 -37.33 -4.45 3.67
C VAL A 6 -36.40 -3.29 3.31
N HIS A 7 -36.94 -2.08 3.16
CA HIS A 7 -36.15 -0.89 2.82
C HIS A 7 -35.22 -0.42 3.95
N MET A 8 -35.57 -0.60 5.22
CA MET A 8 -34.67 -0.26 6.33
C MET A 8 -33.49 -1.24 6.41
N LYS A 9 -33.73 -2.54 6.24
CA LYS A 9 -32.67 -3.56 6.23
C LYS A 9 -31.73 -3.40 5.04
N GLU A 10 -32.26 -3.06 3.87
CA GLU A 10 -31.46 -2.72 2.69
C GLU A 10 -30.59 -1.48 2.95
N ASN A 11 -31.15 -0.39 3.49
CA ASN A 11 -30.39 0.82 3.79
C ASN A 11 -29.25 0.59 4.79
N ASP A 12 -29.49 -0.17 5.86
CA ASP A 12 -28.44 -0.52 6.82
C ASP A 12 -27.37 -1.42 6.21
N PHE A 13 -27.75 -2.37 5.34
CA PHE A 13 -26.82 -3.20 4.59
C PHE A 13 -25.95 -2.36 3.64
N PHE A 14 -26.55 -1.43 2.88
CA PHE A 14 -25.83 -0.53 1.99
C PHE A 14 -24.92 0.45 2.75
N ALA A 15 -25.33 0.91 3.94
CA ALA A 15 -24.51 1.75 4.80
C ALA A 15 -23.27 0.99 5.31
N SER A 16 -23.44 -0.23 5.81
CA SER A 16 -22.32 -1.09 6.24
C SER A 16 -21.38 -1.40 5.08
N LYS A 17 -21.91 -1.73 3.91
CA LYS A 17 -21.09 -1.98 2.71
C LYS A 17 -20.30 -0.75 2.27
N ARG A 18 -20.89 0.44 2.35
CA ARG A 18 -20.19 1.70 2.05
C ARG A 18 -19.08 1.98 3.05
N GLN A 19 -19.29 1.70 4.33
CA GLN A 19 -18.25 1.83 5.36
C GLN A 19 -17.09 0.86 5.10
N GLU A 20 -17.37 -0.40 4.77
CA GLU A 20 -16.36 -1.39 4.37
C GLU A 20 -15.56 -0.93 3.15
N GLN A 21 -16.24 -0.42 2.11
CA GLN A 21 -15.60 0.11 0.91
C GLN A 21 -14.74 1.33 1.21
N ASN A 22 -15.24 2.28 2.00
CA ASN A 22 -14.46 3.46 2.41
C ASN A 22 -13.18 3.06 3.15
N LYS A 23 -13.28 2.07 4.05
CA LYS A 23 -12.13 1.53 4.77
C LYS A 23 -11.14 0.87 3.82
N TYR A 24 -11.63 0.05 2.88
CA TYR A 24 -10.79 -0.57 1.85
C TYR A 24 -10.06 0.48 1.01
N TRP A 25 -10.78 1.47 0.48
CA TRP A 25 -10.20 2.53 -0.33
C TRP A 25 -9.19 3.37 0.44
N PHE A 26 -9.43 3.65 1.72
CA PHE A 26 -8.47 4.36 2.58
C PHE A 26 -7.12 3.63 2.65
N PHE A 27 -7.12 2.33 2.95
CA PHE A 27 -5.87 1.56 3.03
C PHE A 27 -5.22 1.41 1.66
N GLN A 28 -6.00 1.06 0.63
CA GLN A 28 -5.50 0.88 -0.74
C GLN A 28 -4.82 2.16 -1.25
N THR A 29 -5.49 3.31 -1.14
CA THR A 29 -4.95 4.59 -1.59
C THR A 29 -3.73 5.01 -0.77
N THR A 30 -3.73 4.78 0.55
CA THR A 30 -2.56 5.07 1.38
C THR A 30 -1.35 4.25 0.94
N GLU A 31 -1.52 2.94 0.72
CA GLU A 31 -0.45 2.07 0.24
C GLU A 31 0.06 2.48 -1.14
N ASP A 32 -0.84 2.82 -2.06
CA ASP A 32 -0.47 3.20 -3.42
C ASP A 32 0.30 4.53 -3.43
N LEU A 33 -0.13 5.51 -2.64
CA LEU A 33 0.58 6.78 -2.48
C LEU A 33 1.96 6.57 -1.87
N LEU A 34 2.09 5.72 -0.84
CA LEU A 34 3.37 5.39 -0.22
C LEU A 34 4.31 4.71 -1.22
N LYS A 35 3.82 3.72 -1.99
CA LYS A 35 4.60 3.04 -3.04
C LYS A 35 5.03 4.05 -4.11
N GLN A 36 4.13 4.90 -4.58
CA GLN A 36 4.42 5.91 -5.59
C GLN A 36 5.53 6.86 -5.11
N GLN A 37 5.39 7.43 -3.91
CA GLN A 37 6.38 8.34 -3.34
C GLN A 37 7.73 7.64 -3.16
N PHE A 38 7.74 6.41 -2.66
CA PHE A 38 8.94 5.61 -2.46
C PHE A 38 9.71 5.39 -3.77
N TYR A 39 9.06 4.86 -4.80
CA TYR A 39 9.71 4.58 -6.09
C TYR A 39 10.01 5.83 -6.92
N GLN A 40 9.41 6.98 -6.60
CA GLN A 40 9.71 8.25 -7.26
C GLN A 40 11.02 8.90 -6.78
N GLN A 41 11.50 8.56 -5.57
CA GLN A 41 12.73 9.14 -5.02
C GLN A 41 13.98 8.77 -5.83
N ALA A 42 14.80 9.77 -6.17
CA ALA A 42 16.01 9.58 -6.98
C ALA A 42 16.98 8.56 -6.38
N THR A 43 17.17 8.59 -5.05
CA THR A 43 18.02 7.63 -4.32
C THR A 43 17.51 6.20 -4.48
N ILE A 44 16.19 6.00 -4.37
CA ILE A 44 15.57 4.68 -4.52
C ILE A 44 15.67 4.19 -5.96
N LYS A 45 15.36 5.04 -6.94
CA LYS A 45 15.52 4.72 -8.37
C LYS A 45 16.93 4.29 -8.72
N LYS A 46 17.94 4.93 -8.13
CA LYS A 46 19.36 4.62 -8.36
C LYS A 46 19.77 3.28 -7.74
N GLU A 47 19.32 2.99 -6.51
CA GLU A 47 19.75 1.81 -5.75
C GLU A 47 18.93 0.55 -6.03
N LEU A 48 17.72 0.69 -6.61
CA LEU A 48 16.82 -0.42 -6.90
C LEU A 48 17.43 -1.45 -7.90
N PRO A 49 17.90 -1.06 -9.10
CA PRO A 49 18.47 -2.03 -10.06
C PRO A 49 19.66 -2.85 -9.52
N PRO A 50 20.69 -2.27 -8.89
CA PRO A 50 21.82 -3.06 -8.39
C PRO A 50 21.43 -3.96 -7.21
N LEU A 51 20.47 -3.56 -6.36
CA LEU A 51 19.98 -4.44 -5.30
C LEU A 51 19.18 -5.61 -5.84
N MET A 52 18.35 -5.38 -6.86
CA MET A 52 17.59 -6.44 -7.52
C MET A 52 18.51 -7.48 -8.14
N LYS A 53 19.55 -7.04 -8.86
CA LYS A 53 20.58 -7.95 -9.41
C LYS A 53 21.26 -8.79 -8.31
N LYS A 54 21.62 -8.17 -7.17
CA LYS A 54 22.21 -8.90 -6.04
C LYS A 54 21.26 -9.93 -5.43
N VAL A 55 19.95 -9.69 -5.47
CA VAL A 55 18.94 -10.65 -5.01
C VAL A 55 18.87 -11.83 -5.97
N GLU A 56 18.81 -11.58 -7.27
CA GLU A 56 18.81 -12.62 -8.32
C GLU A 56 20.06 -13.50 -8.26
N GLU A 57 21.22 -12.91 -7.96
CA GLU A 57 22.50 -13.59 -7.80
C GLU A 57 22.66 -14.29 -6.43
N ASN A 58 21.64 -14.26 -5.55
CA ASN A 58 21.68 -14.74 -4.17
C ASN A 58 22.78 -14.10 -3.29
N ALA A 59 23.33 -12.95 -3.70
CA ALA A 59 24.35 -12.22 -2.96
C ALA A 59 23.77 -11.44 -1.77
N ILE A 60 22.47 -11.16 -1.76
CA ILE A 60 21.74 -10.57 -0.64
C ILE A 60 20.33 -11.18 -0.57
N SER A 61 19.80 -11.39 0.64
CA SER A 61 18.41 -11.84 0.77
C SER A 61 17.43 -10.73 0.33
N PRO A 62 16.27 -11.09 -0.25
CA PRO A 62 15.24 -10.12 -0.63
C PRO A 62 14.84 -9.20 0.53
N PHE A 63 14.74 -9.77 1.74
CA PHE A 63 14.40 -9.02 2.96
C PHE A 63 15.44 -7.96 3.32
N ARG A 64 16.74 -8.29 3.23
CA ARG A 64 17.83 -7.34 3.50
C ARG A 64 17.92 -6.26 2.42
N ALA A 65 17.67 -6.61 1.16
CA ALA A 65 17.62 -5.63 0.07
C ALA A 65 16.47 -4.63 0.28
N ALA A 66 15.28 -5.12 0.64
CA ALA A 66 14.12 -4.28 0.94
C ALA A 66 14.37 -3.36 2.16
N GLU A 67 14.95 -3.89 3.24
CA GLU A 67 15.32 -3.10 4.42
C GLU A 67 16.32 -1.99 4.07
N ARG A 68 17.30 -2.28 3.21
CA ARG A 68 18.26 -1.27 2.74
C ARG A 68 17.57 -0.14 1.98
N LEU A 69 16.65 -0.44 1.07
CA LEU A 69 15.88 0.59 0.36
C LEU A 69 15.01 1.41 1.33
N LEU A 70 14.36 0.77 2.30
CA LEU A 70 13.57 1.46 3.33
C LEU A 70 14.42 2.41 4.19
N ASN A 71 15.64 1.99 4.56
CA ASN A 71 16.56 2.84 5.31
C ASN A 71 17.01 4.05 4.50
N LEU A 72 17.30 3.88 3.20
CA LEU A 72 17.62 4.99 2.30
C LEU A 72 16.46 5.98 2.18
N TYR A 73 15.23 5.48 2.03
CA TYR A 73 14.04 6.32 1.99
C TYR A 73 13.87 7.13 3.28
N ARG A 74 14.04 6.50 4.45
CA ARG A 74 13.96 7.17 5.76
C ARG A 74 15.04 8.25 5.96
N GLN A 75 16.23 8.06 5.40
CA GLN A 75 17.30 9.06 5.47
C GLN A 75 16.99 10.29 4.63
N GLY A 76 16.35 10.12 3.47
CA GLY A 76 15.93 11.23 2.61
C GLY A 76 14.69 12.00 3.12
N LEU A 77 14.03 11.53 4.17
CA LEU A 77 12.94 12.24 4.86
C LEU A 77 13.43 13.19 5.97
N LYS A 78 14.72 13.13 6.32
CA LYS A 78 15.35 14.05 7.28
C LYS A 78 15.82 15.31 6.56
#